data_AF-A0AA47BSP9-F1
#
_entry.id   AF-A0AA47BSP9-F1
#
_cell.length_a   1.000
_cell.length_b   1.000
_cell.length_c   1.000
_cell.angle_alpha   90.00
_cell.angle_beta   90.00
_cell.angle_gamma   90.00
#
_symmetry.space_group_name_H-M   'P 1'
#
loop_
_entity.id
_entity.type
_entity.pdbx_description
1 polymer ?
#
loop_
_entity_poly.entity_id
_entity_poly.type
_entity_poly.pdbx_seq_one_letter_code
_entity_poly.pdbx_strand_id
1 'polypeptide(L)'
;MLLVPGRATSAVHNAMVAYCEVDRDGTVFAILDPPANQSTTGIVDYVQNTAALIELTEFAAIYWPRVLVLNPAKSVFGPADKIPVLPSGILAGVYARTDSARPGGVYDPPAGIDKGRMFGVLGFETDEILEEAKRDLVYPKRINPLTTGPGLPRYIDGSRTLKGSSNFPYVAERRGVIFIKRSLKQGLQFARHKNNTEGLRAQVRRTITAFLLTQMNNGAFRSREPFKAFFVDVSETLNTPSVIFAGKLIARVGLATNKPAEFIVLRISQDTRALEAELAAAGA
;
A
#
# COMPACT_ATOMS: atom_id res chain seq x y z
N MET A 1 9.27 -5.51 -4.28
CA MET A 1 9.01 -5.34 -2.84
C MET A 1 10.33 -5.51 -2.12
N LEU A 2 10.44 -5.00 -0.90
CA LEU A 2 11.57 -5.20 0.00
C LEU A 2 11.04 -5.82 1.31
N LEU A 3 11.66 -6.91 1.73
CA LEU A 3 11.43 -7.55 3.03
C LEU A 3 12.78 -7.98 3.59
N VAL A 4 12.95 -7.86 4.91
CA VAL A 4 14.16 -8.30 5.62
C VAL A 4 13.74 -9.13 6.83
N PRO A 5 13.23 -10.37 6.62
CA PRO A 5 12.76 -11.21 7.70
C PRO A 5 13.86 -11.45 8.74
N GLY A 6 13.49 -11.42 10.02
CA GLY A 6 14.41 -11.69 11.13
C GLY A 6 15.20 -10.48 11.62
N ARG A 7 15.02 -9.29 11.03
CA ARG A 7 15.77 -8.07 11.40
C ARG A 7 14.85 -6.87 11.65
N ALA A 8 13.85 -7.04 12.52
CA ALA A 8 12.93 -5.96 12.92
C ALA A 8 13.57 -5.02 13.96
N THR A 9 14.39 -4.07 13.50
CA THR A 9 15.06 -3.06 14.34
C THR A 9 14.88 -1.67 13.74
N SER A 10 14.98 -0.63 14.58
CA SER A 10 14.85 0.77 14.14
C SER A 10 15.82 1.11 12.99
N ALA A 11 17.09 0.70 13.11
CA ALA A 11 18.09 0.92 12.07
C ALA A 11 17.73 0.27 10.73
N VAL A 12 17.29 -0.99 10.76
CA VAL A 12 16.91 -1.72 9.54
C VAL A 12 15.64 -1.16 8.92
N HIS A 13 14.63 -0.82 9.73
CA HIS A 13 13.40 -0.20 9.22
C HIS A 13 13.68 1.13 8.52
N ASN A 14 14.47 2.01 9.15
CA ASN A 14 14.83 3.29 8.54
C ASN A 14 15.67 3.11 7.26
N ALA A 15 16.59 2.14 7.24
CA ALA A 15 17.35 1.80 6.03
C ALA A 15 16.45 1.26 4.90
N MET A 16 15.46 0.41 5.22
CA MET A 16 14.49 -0.10 4.24
C MET A 16 13.64 1.03 3.65
N VAL A 17 13.23 1.99 4.50
CA VAL A 17 12.48 3.19 4.08
C VAL A 17 13.33 4.03 3.12
N ALA A 18 14.56 4.38 3.52
CA ALA A 18 15.48 5.15 2.70
C ALA A 18 15.77 4.47 1.35
N TYR A 19 15.98 3.16 1.36
CA TYR A 19 16.21 2.40 0.13
C TYR A 19 15.01 2.45 -0.82
N CYS A 20 13.80 2.25 -0.31
CA CYS A 20 12.59 2.25 -1.14
C CYS A 20 12.30 3.64 -1.74
N GLU A 21 12.44 4.69 -0.95
CA GLU A 21 12.08 6.05 -1.36
C GLU A 21 13.20 6.75 -2.15
N VAL A 22 14.44 6.70 -1.65
CA VAL A 22 15.59 7.41 -2.22
C VAL A 22 16.35 6.54 -3.22
N ASP A 23 16.96 5.44 -2.79
CA ASP A 23 17.87 4.65 -3.65
C ASP A 23 17.15 4.01 -4.84
N ARG A 24 15.88 3.67 -4.64
CA ARG A 24 15.01 3.08 -5.66
C ARG A 24 14.03 4.09 -6.25
N ASP A 25 14.16 5.38 -5.94
CA ASP A 25 13.31 6.46 -6.47
C ASP A 25 11.82 6.08 -6.40
N GLY A 26 11.37 5.60 -5.23
CA GLY A 26 9.99 5.19 -5.01
C GLY A 26 9.48 4.10 -5.96
N THR A 27 10.34 3.22 -6.48
CA THR A 27 9.93 2.09 -7.35
C THR A 27 9.80 0.76 -6.60
N VAL A 28 10.06 0.76 -5.29
CA VAL A 28 9.97 -0.40 -4.41
C VAL A 28 9.12 -0.04 -3.20
N PHE A 29 8.39 -1.04 -2.68
CA PHE A 29 7.57 -0.93 -1.48
C PHE A 29 8.10 -1.89 -0.41
N ALA A 30 8.28 -1.41 0.81
CA ALA A 30 8.76 -2.21 1.95
C ALA A 30 7.61 -2.76 2.80
N ILE A 31 7.71 -4.04 3.16
CA ILE A 31 6.85 -4.68 4.16
C ILE A 31 7.70 -4.84 5.42
N LEU A 32 7.39 -4.06 6.46
CA LEU A 32 8.11 -4.07 7.72
C LEU A 32 7.51 -5.09 8.68
N ASP A 33 8.39 -5.84 9.34
CA ASP A 33 8.01 -6.80 10.36
C ASP A 33 8.01 -6.16 11.76
N PRO A 34 7.19 -6.64 12.69
CA PRO A 34 7.23 -6.15 14.06
C PRO A 34 8.39 -6.79 14.84
N PRO A 35 8.97 -6.06 15.83
CA PRO A 35 9.87 -6.66 16.82
C PRO A 35 9.20 -7.82 17.59
N ALA A 36 10.00 -8.61 18.29
CA ALA A 36 9.51 -9.77 19.04
C ALA A 36 8.75 -9.32 20.29
N ASN A 37 7.80 -10.15 20.74
CA ASN A 37 7.19 -10.06 22.07
C ASN A 37 6.59 -8.68 22.35
N GLN A 38 5.96 -8.08 21.33
CA GLN A 38 5.34 -6.77 21.46
C GLN A 38 3.89 -6.92 21.94
N SER A 39 3.55 -6.23 23.03
CA SER A 39 2.16 -5.92 23.38
C SER A 39 1.63 -4.77 22.50
N THR A 40 0.34 -4.47 22.63
CA THR A 40 -0.30 -3.32 21.97
C THR A 40 0.41 -2.01 22.31
N THR A 41 0.70 -1.78 23.59
CA THR A 41 1.42 -0.57 24.01
C THR A 41 2.87 -0.58 23.54
N GLY A 42 3.53 -1.74 23.56
CA GLY A 42 4.90 -1.90 23.09
C GLY A 42 5.07 -1.61 21.60
N ILE A 43 4.20 -2.16 20.75
CA ILE A 43 4.30 -1.91 19.29
C ILE A 43 4.00 -0.44 18.95
N VAL A 44 3.05 0.18 19.66
CA VAL A 44 2.76 1.61 19.51
C VAL A 44 3.96 2.45 19.88
N ASP A 45 4.55 2.22 21.06
CA ASP A 45 5.76 2.93 21.49
C ASP A 45 6.93 2.69 20.52
N TYR A 46 7.11 1.46 20.04
CA TYR A 46 8.15 1.16 19.08
C TYR A 46 7.99 1.97 17.78
N VAL A 47 6.78 1.98 17.19
CA VAL A 47 6.53 2.69 15.93
C VAL A 47 6.57 4.21 16.11
N GLN A 48 6.08 4.73 17.24
CA GLN A 48 6.06 6.16 17.50
C GLN A 48 7.43 6.72 17.91
N ASN A 49 8.10 6.06 18.85
CA ASN A 49 9.24 6.63 19.57
C ASN A 49 10.55 5.90 19.26
N THR A 50 10.59 4.56 19.36
CA THR A 50 11.85 3.81 19.20
C THR A 50 12.35 3.81 17.75
N ALA A 51 11.45 3.58 16.80
CA ALA A 51 11.74 3.53 15.38
C ALA A 51 11.32 4.80 14.63
N ALA A 52 10.50 5.65 15.26
CA ALA A 52 10.03 6.94 14.75
C ALA A 52 9.51 6.86 13.29
N LEU A 53 8.63 5.89 13.03
CA LEU A 53 8.17 5.55 11.68
C LEU A 53 6.92 6.31 11.24
N ILE A 54 6.21 6.95 12.16
CA ILE A 54 4.96 7.68 11.84
C ILE A 54 5.26 8.89 10.96
N GLU A 55 4.44 9.04 9.91
CA GLU A 55 4.54 10.09 8.90
C GLU A 55 5.86 10.11 8.11
N LEU A 56 6.65 9.04 8.21
CA LEU A 56 7.97 8.96 7.59
C LEU A 56 7.89 8.76 6.07
N THR A 57 7.13 7.76 5.61
CA THR A 57 7.07 7.41 4.17
C THR A 57 5.74 6.80 3.74
N GLU A 58 5.35 7.03 2.49
CA GLU A 58 4.28 6.28 1.85
C GLU A 58 4.77 4.95 1.22
N PHE A 59 6.09 4.72 1.12
CA PHE A 59 6.68 3.55 0.45
C PHE A 59 6.90 2.33 1.36
N ALA A 60 6.32 2.33 2.55
CA ALA A 60 6.38 1.22 3.47
C ALA A 60 5.09 1.06 4.28
N ALA A 61 4.85 -0.16 4.76
CA ALA A 61 3.80 -0.48 5.72
C ALA A 61 4.35 -1.45 6.77
N ILE A 62 3.93 -1.28 8.02
CA ILE A 62 4.23 -2.20 9.12
C ILE A 62 2.99 -3.00 9.51
N TYR A 63 3.21 -4.26 9.88
CA TYR A 63 2.17 -5.20 10.25
C TYR A 63 2.45 -5.78 11.62
N TRP A 64 1.42 -5.98 12.43
CA TRP A 64 1.55 -6.57 13.76
C TRP A 64 0.29 -7.38 14.10
N PRO A 65 0.42 -8.49 14.84
CA PRO A 65 1.63 -9.07 15.45
C PRO A 65 2.44 -10.02 14.54
N ARG A 66 3.47 -10.65 15.10
CA ARG A 66 4.05 -11.86 14.50
C ARG A 66 3.02 -12.98 14.47
N VAL A 67 3.22 -13.94 13.57
CA VAL A 67 2.25 -15.02 13.32
C VAL A 67 2.83 -16.37 13.73
N LEU A 68 1.98 -17.27 14.18
CA LEU A 68 2.35 -18.64 14.52
C LEU A 68 2.12 -19.56 13.33
N VAL A 69 3.11 -20.37 12.99
CA VAL A 69 3.03 -21.42 11.96
C VAL A 69 3.38 -22.77 12.56
N LEU A 70 3.03 -23.86 11.86
CA LEU A 70 3.46 -25.20 12.23
C LEU A 70 4.99 -25.27 12.23
N ASN A 71 5.58 -25.87 13.25
CA ASN A 71 7.02 -26.09 13.31
C ASN A 71 7.45 -27.09 12.22
N PRO A 72 8.22 -26.67 11.19
CA PRO A 72 8.58 -27.55 10.10
C PRO A 72 9.69 -28.55 10.47
N ALA A 73 10.45 -28.26 11.53
CA ALA A 73 11.59 -29.08 11.95
C ALA A 73 11.85 -28.92 13.46
N LYS A 74 11.22 -29.76 14.27
CA LYS A 74 11.36 -29.73 15.73
C LYS A 74 12.80 -29.95 16.23
N SER A 75 13.62 -30.65 15.45
CA SER A 75 15.05 -30.82 15.74
C SER A 75 15.86 -29.53 15.61
N VAL A 76 15.39 -28.56 14.81
CA VAL A 76 16.08 -27.29 14.56
C VAL A 76 15.48 -26.15 15.38
N PHE A 77 14.15 -26.07 15.45
CA PHE A 77 13.42 -24.94 16.04
C PHE A 77 12.84 -25.23 17.44
N GLY A 78 13.22 -26.36 18.03
CA GLY A 78 12.76 -26.79 19.35
C GLY A 78 11.47 -27.63 19.32
N PRO A 79 11.06 -28.17 20.48
CA PRO A 79 10.02 -29.20 20.55
C PRO A 79 8.59 -28.68 20.32
N ALA A 80 8.38 -27.35 20.37
CA ALA A 80 7.07 -26.73 20.24
C ALA A 80 6.40 -27.07 18.89
N ASP A 81 5.10 -27.35 18.91
CA ASP A 81 4.33 -27.65 17.69
C ASP A 81 4.18 -26.43 16.77
N LYS A 82 4.18 -25.23 17.36
CA LYS A 82 4.02 -23.96 16.65
C LYS A 82 5.17 -23.03 17.03
N ILE A 83 5.64 -22.26 16.06
CA ILE A 83 6.71 -21.28 16.26
C ILE A 83 6.28 -19.90 15.75
N PRO A 84 6.67 -18.81 16.43
CA PRO A 84 6.47 -17.46 15.92
C PRO A 84 7.42 -17.19 14.76
N VAL A 85 6.86 -16.65 13.68
CA VAL A 85 7.60 -16.20 12.50
C VAL A 85 7.19 -14.78 12.14
N LEU A 86 8.07 -14.10 11.42
CA LEU A 86 7.80 -12.75 10.95
C LEU A 86 6.80 -12.80 9.78
N PRO A 87 5.82 -11.89 9.75
CA PRO A 87 4.72 -11.98 8.79
C PRO A 87 5.11 -11.59 7.36
N SER A 88 6.18 -10.84 7.12
CA SER A 88 6.47 -10.23 5.80
C SER A 88 6.50 -11.22 4.64
N GLY A 89 7.01 -12.44 4.84
CA GLY A 89 6.96 -13.50 3.80
C GLY A 89 5.54 -13.95 3.46
N ILE A 90 4.69 -14.15 4.48
CA ILE A 90 3.29 -14.52 4.30
C ILE A 90 2.52 -13.37 3.65
N LEU A 91 2.75 -12.14 4.10
CA LEU A 91 2.13 -10.94 3.54
C LEU A 91 2.54 -10.69 2.09
N ALA A 92 3.80 -10.95 1.73
CA ALA A 92 4.24 -10.91 0.34
C ALA A 92 3.48 -11.92 -0.54
N GLY A 93 3.17 -13.11 0.00
CA GLY A 93 2.31 -14.10 -0.65
C GLY A 93 0.86 -13.62 -0.80
N VAL A 94 0.32 -12.94 0.22
CA VAL A 94 -1.01 -12.30 0.14
C VAL A 94 -1.04 -11.24 -0.96
N TYR A 95 -0.04 -10.35 -0.97
CA TYR A 95 0.10 -9.31 -1.99
C TYR A 95 0.17 -9.91 -3.40
N ALA A 96 1.02 -10.93 -3.61
CA ALA A 96 1.15 -11.58 -4.90
C ALA A 96 -0.19 -12.19 -5.36
N ARG A 97 -0.91 -12.87 -4.46
CA ARG A 97 -2.21 -13.48 -4.75
C ARG A 97 -3.27 -12.43 -5.08
N THR A 98 -3.34 -11.33 -4.34
CA THR A 98 -4.27 -10.23 -4.61
C THR A 98 -3.96 -9.59 -5.97
N ASP A 99 -2.69 -9.30 -6.24
CA ASP A 99 -2.26 -8.69 -7.49
C ASP A 99 -2.58 -9.56 -8.72
N SER A 100 -2.42 -10.89 -8.59
CA SER A 100 -2.65 -11.85 -9.68
C SER A 100 -4.10 -12.30 -9.83
N ALA A 101 -5.01 -11.91 -8.91
CA ALA A 101 -6.39 -12.40 -8.92
C ALA A 101 -7.17 -11.96 -10.17
N ARG A 102 -6.84 -10.80 -10.74
CA ARG A 102 -7.46 -10.24 -11.94
C ARG A 102 -6.56 -9.17 -12.58
N PRO A 103 -6.78 -8.79 -13.85
CA PRO A 103 -6.22 -7.56 -14.38
C PRO A 103 -6.54 -6.35 -13.48
N GLY A 104 -5.51 -5.63 -13.06
CA GLY A 104 -5.64 -4.54 -12.10
C GLY A 104 -5.78 -4.95 -10.64
N GLY A 105 -5.52 -6.21 -10.28
CA GLY A 105 -5.54 -6.67 -8.88
C GLY A 105 -4.59 -5.89 -7.97
N VAL A 106 -3.52 -5.30 -8.51
CA VAL A 106 -2.59 -4.42 -7.78
C VAL A 106 -3.25 -3.17 -7.19
N TYR A 107 -4.40 -2.76 -7.72
CA TYR A 107 -5.18 -1.62 -7.20
C TYR A 107 -6.12 -2.02 -6.06
N ASP A 108 -6.30 -3.33 -5.83
CA ASP A 108 -7.11 -3.83 -4.74
C ASP A 108 -6.31 -3.87 -3.44
N PRO A 109 -6.92 -3.55 -2.29
CA PRO A 109 -6.27 -3.71 -1.01
C PRO A 109 -6.00 -5.20 -0.73
N PRO A 110 -4.75 -5.57 -0.41
CA PRO A 110 -4.41 -6.91 0.07
C PRO A 110 -4.80 -7.03 1.55
N ALA A 111 -6.05 -6.72 1.88
CA ALA A 111 -6.61 -6.65 3.22
C ALA A 111 -8.07 -7.12 3.23
N GLY A 112 -8.66 -7.25 4.41
CA GLY A 112 -9.99 -7.79 4.63
C GLY A 112 -10.03 -9.33 4.57
N ILE A 113 -11.18 -9.88 4.95
CA ILE A 113 -11.39 -11.32 5.18
C ILE A 113 -11.05 -12.19 3.95
N ASP A 114 -11.38 -11.71 2.75
CA ASP A 114 -11.20 -12.46 1.51
C ASP A 114 -9.79 -12.29 0.94
N LYS A 115 -9.47 -11.08 0.44
CA LYS A 115 -8.18 -10.80 -0.21
C LYS A 115 -7.01 -10.87 0.76
N GLY A 116 -7.19 -10.36 1.97
CA GLY A 116 -6.19 -10.31 3.04
C GLY A 116 -5.94 -11.64 3.77
N ARG A 117 -6.60 -12.74 3.37
CA ARG A 117 -6.49 -14.05 4.04
C ARG A 117 -5.05 -14.57 4.09
N MET A 118 -4.59 -14.98 5.26
CA MET A 118 -3.28 -15.58 5.45
C MET A 118 -3.40 -17.10 5.52
N PHE A 119 -2.73 -17.81 4.61
CA PHE A 119 -2.68 -19.28 4.61
C PHE A 119 -1.50 -19.79 5.43
N GLY A 120 -1.67 -20.94 6.09
CA GLY A 120 -0.65 -21.55 6.94
C GLY A 120 -0.45 -20.89 8.31
N VAL A 121 -1.10 -19.75 8.57
CA VAL A 121 -1.11 -19.10 9.88
C VAL A 121 -2.08 -19.82 10.81
N LEU A 122 -1.57 -20.28 11.95
CA LEU A 122 -2.31 -21.01 12.96
C LEU A 122 -2.75 -20.12 14.12
N GLY A 123 -2.09 -18.99 14.33
CA GLY A 123 -2.38 -18.04 15.40
C GLY A 123 -1.46 -16.83 15.34
N PHE A 124 -1.45 -16.06 16.42
CA PHE A 124 -0.68 -14.84 16.57
C PHE A 124 0.26 -14.96 17.77
N GLU A 125 1.35 -14.21 17.79
CA GLU A 125 2.29 -14.20 18.92
C GLU A 125 1.64 -13.65 20.21
N THR A 126 0.61 -12.82 20.07
CA THR A 126 -0.19 -12.28 21.17
C THR A 126 -1.67 -12.26 20.80
N ASP A 127 -2.52 -12.64 21.75
CA ASP A 127 -3.98 -12.63 21.61
C ASP A 127 -4.60 -11.24 21.80
N GLU A 128 -3.81 -10.24 22.23
CA GLU A 128 -4.30 -8.85 22.34
C GLU A 128 -4.89 -8.34 21.02
N ILE A 129 -4.39 -8.81 19.87
CA ILE A 129 -4.90 -8.39 18.56
C ILE A 129 -6.32 -8.88 18.26
N LEU A 130 -6.83 -9.86 19.01
CA LEU A 130 -8.18 -10.38 18.89
C LEU A 130 -9.21 -9.43 19.51
N GLU A 131 -8.79 -8.60 20.47
CA GLU A 131 -9.62 -7.57 21.08
C GLU A 131 -9.73 -6.33 20.16
N GLU A 132 -10.97 -5.94 19.83
CA GLU A 132 -11.23 -4.77 18.99
C GLU A 132 -10.67 -3.48 19.61
N ALA A 133 -10.86 -3.30 20.91
CA ALA A 133 -10.33 -2.15 21.64
C ALA A 133 -8.80 -2.01 21.53
N LYS A 134 -8.06 -3.11 21.37
CA LYS A 134 -6.61 -3.07 21.16
C LYS A 134 -6.26 -2.71 19.71
N ARG A 135 -7.03 -3.23 18.74
CA ARG A 135 -6.87 -2.85 17.32
C ARG A 135 -7.10 -1.36 17.10
N ASP A 136 -8.07 -0.78 17.80
CA ASP A 136 -8.38 0.66 17.74
C ASP A 136 -7.26 1.55 18.29
N LEU A 137 -6.35 1.01 19.11
CA LEU A 137 -5.16 1.72 19.57
C LEU A 137 -4.03 1.71 18.53
N VAL A 138 -3.85 0.60 17.81
CA VAL A 138 -2.71 0.44 16.88
C VAL A 138 -3.01 1.01 15.49
N TYR A 139 -4.26 0.90 15.01
CA TYR A 139 -4.60 1.28 13.64
C TYR A 139 -4.45 2.79 13.35
N PRO A 140 -4.84 3.71 14.26
CA PRO A 140 -4.55 5.15 14.12
C PRO A 140 -3.05 5.46 14.08
N LYS A 141 -2.21 4.58 14.65
CA LYS A 141 -0.75 4.69 14.64
C LYS A 141 -0.11 4.08 13.39
N ARG A 142 -0.91 3.80 12.34
CA ARG A 142 -0.48 3.25 11.04
C ARG A 142 0.19 1.88 11.13
N ILE A 143 -0.12 1.15 12.19
CA ILE A 143 0.22 -0.26 12.32
C ILE A 143 -0.95 -1.03 11.75
N ASN A 144 -0.72 -1.94 10.81
CA ASN A 144 -1.78 -2.75 10.22
C ASN A 144 -1.99 -4.05 11.03
N PRO A 145 -3.15 -4.21 11.70
CA PRO A 145 -3.53 -5.43 12.40
C PRO A 145 -3.48 -6.70 11.56
N LEU A 146 -2.98 -7.79 12.13
CA LEU A 146 -3.15 -9.16 11.64
C LEU A 146 -4.05 -9.90 12.63
N THR A 147 -5.30 -10.19 12.25
CA THR A 147 -6.31 -10.65 13.20
C THR A 147 -7.18 -11.78 12.65
N THR A 148 -8.10 -12.26 13.47
CA THR A 148 -9.13 -13.24 13.14
C THR A 148 -10.34 -13.00 14.05
N GLY A 149 -11.51 -13.45 13.62
CA GLY A 149 -12.71 -13.50 14.45
C GLY A 149 -13.31 -14.92 14.53
N PRO A 150 -14.34 -15.14 15.36
CA PRO A 150 -15.06 -16.41 15.42
C PRO A 150 -15.57 -16.83 14.03
N GLY A 151 -15.17 -18.03 13.58
CA GLY A 151 -15.54 -18.55 12.26
C GLY A 151 -14.86 -17.88 11.05
N LEU A 152 -14.03 -16.86 11.28
CA LEU A 152 -13.29 -16.16 10.22
C LEU A 152 -11.90 -16.78 10.01
N PRO A 153 -11.33 -16.67 8.79
CA PRO A 153 -9.92 -16.96 8.58
C PRO A 153 -9.04 -15.94 9.31
N ARG A 154 -7.72 -16.19 9.39
CA ARG A 154 -6.77 -15.14 9.77
C ARG A 154 -6.56 -14.22 8.56
N TYR A 155 -6.69 -12.92 8.75
CA TYR A 155 -6.58 -11.93 7.68
C TYR A 155 -5.87 -10.65 8.13
N ILE A 156 -5.49 -9.84 7.14
CA ILE A 156 -4.93 -8.51 7.34
C ILE A 156 -6.09 -7.52 7.50
N ASP A 157 -6.19 -6.88 8.66
CA ASP A 157 -7.25 -5.92 9.02
C ASP A 157 -6.73 -4.48 9.02
N GLY A 158 -6.01 -4.13 7.95
CA GLY A 158 -5.44 -2.80 7.76
C GLY A 158 -4.70 -2.67 6.43
N SER A 159 -4.78 -1.48 5.82
CA SER A 159 -4.13 -1.22 4.53
C SER A 159 -3.43 0.14 4.45
N ARG A 160 -2.99 0.69 5.58
CA ARG A 160 -2.30 1.99 5.67
C ARG A 160 -0.81 1.87 5.41
N THR A 161 -0.25 2.88 4.74
CA THR A 161 1.20 3.13 4.70
C THR A 161 1.63 3.92 5.94
N LEU A 162 2.93 4.06 6.16
CA LEU A 162 3.50 4.78 7.31
C LEU A 162 3.28 6.30 7.30
N LYS A 163 2.81 6.88 6.19
CA LYS A 163 2.56 8.33 6.04
C LYS A 163 1.22 8.58 5.42
N GLY A 164 0.40 9.42 6.04
CA GLY A 164 -0.87 9.76 5.40
C GLY A 164 -1.39 11.15 5.58
N SER A 165 -0.50 12.07 5.91
CA SER A 165 -0.43 13.34 5.18
C SER A 165 -0.04 13.19 3.69
N SER A 166 0.35 12.00 3.25
CA SER A 166 0.76 11.72 1.86
C SER A 166 -0.41 11.74 0.87
N ASN A 167 -0.07 11.89 -0.42
CA ASN A 167 -1.05 11.80 -1.51
C ASN A 167 -1.64 10.39 -1.65
N PHE A 168 -0.91 9.35 -1.22
CA PHE A 168 -1.30 7.95 -1.38
C PHE A 168 -1.11 7.18 -0.06
N PRO A 169 -1.98 7.42 0.93
CA PRO A 169 -1.82 6.94 2.30
C PRO A 169 -2.11 5.45 2.50
N TYR A 170 -2.46 4.75 1.41
CA TYR A 170 -2.88 3.35 1.42
C TYR A 170 -1.95 2.47 0.60
N VAL A 171 -1.77 1.24 1.05
CA VAL A 171 -0.90 0.22 0.46
C VAL A 171 -1.27 -0.02 -1.00
N ALA A 172 -2.55 -0.23 -1.30
CA ALA A 172 -3.04 -0.49 -2.66
C ALA A 172 -2.77 0.69 -3.59
N GLU A 173 -3.09 1.90 -3.14
CA GLU A 173 -2.85 3.13 -3.89
C GLU A 173 -1.36 3.32 -4.19
N ARG A 174 -0.52 3.16 -3.16
CA ARG A 174 0.90 3.38 -3.36
C ARG A 174 1.47 2.36 -4.32
N ARG A 175 1.16 1.07 -4.12
CA ARG A 175 1.64 -0.03 -4.98
C ARG A 175 1.12 0.08 -6.41
N GLY A 176 -0.13 0.48 -6.61
CA GLY A 176 -0.73 0.73 -7.91
C GLY A 176 0.02 1.83 -8.69
N VAL A 177 0.38 2.93 -8.03
CA VAL A 177 1.17 3.99 -8.67
C VAL A 177 2.62 3.56 -8.92
N ILE A 178 3.23 2.76 -8.03
CA ILE A 178 4.56 2.16 -8.30
C ILE A 178 4.50 1.31 -9.57
N PHE A 179 3.45 0.50 -9.73
CA PHE A 179 3.23 -0.30 -10.92
C PHE A 179 3.09 0.58 -12.18
N ILE A 180 2.30 1.65 -12.12
CA ILE A 180 2.14 2.62 -13.22
C ILE A 180 3.48 3.28 -13.57
N LYS A 181 4.21 3.81 -12.57
CA LYS A 181 5.51 4.48 -12.76
C LYS A 181 6.52 3.55 -13.45
N ARG A 182 6.64 2.31 -12.97
CA ARG A 182 7.56 1.31 -13.55
C ARG A 182 7.17 0.92 -14.97
N SER A 183 5.88 0.68 -15.20
CA SER A 183 5.36 0.29 -16.52
C SER A 183 5.56 1.41 -17.55
N LEU A 184 5.32 2.66 -17.18
CA LEU A 184 5.58 3.82 -18.05
C LEU A 184 7.07 4.00 -18.32
N LYS A 185 7.94 3.87 -17.31
CA LYS A 185 9.40 3.96 -17.49
C LYS A 185 9.93 2.91 -18.47
N GLN A 186 9.34 1.72 -18.47
CA GLN A 186 9.66 0.65 -19.42
C GLN A 186 9.05 0.94 -20.80
N GLY A 187 7.78 1.33 -20.86
CA GLY A 187 7.06 1.61 -22.10
C GLY A 187 7.61 2.81 -22.89
N LEU A 188 8.30 3.74 -22.22
CA LEU A 188 8.90 4.93 -22.83
C LEU A 188 10.37 4.76 -23.23
N GLN A 189 10.95 3.56 -23.11
CA GLN A 189 12.35 3.33 -23.49
C GLN A 189 12.66 3.68 -24.95
N PHE A 190 11.68 3.55 -25.87
CA PHE A 190 11.86 3.91 -27.28
C PHE A 190 12.19 5.39 -27.50
N ALA A 191 11.86 6.27 -26.55
CA ALA A 191 12.12 7.71 -26.65
C ALA A 191 13.55 8.08 -26.24
N ARG A 192 14.26 7.17 -25.57
CA ARG A 192 15.64 7.39 -25.14
C ARG A 192 16.54 7.56 -26.38
N HIS A 193 17.43 8.56 -26.34
CA HIS A 193 18.37 8.91 -27.41
C HIS A 193 17.74 9.33 -28.75
N LYS A 194 16.43 9.62 -28.80
CA LYS A 194 15.79 10.24 -29.97
C LYS A 194 15.81 11.76 -29.86
N ASN A 195 15.78 12.43 -31.01
CA ASN A 195 15.64 13.89 -31.07
C ASN A 195 14.31 14.33 -30.42
N ASN A 196 14.37 15.30 -29.50
CA ASN A 196 13.18 15.82 -28.81
C ASN A 196 12.37 16.75 -29.74
N THR A 197 11.72 16.15 -30.73
CA THR A 197 10.80 16.82 -31.65
C THR A 197 9.37 16.79 -31.11
N GLU A 198 8.52 17.66 -31.65
CA GLU A 198 7.07 17.62 -31.36
C GLU A 198 6.47 16.24 -31.66
N GLY A 199 6.89 15.61 -32.77
CA GLY A 199 6.46 14.26 -33.14
C GLY A 199 6.80 13.21 -32.08
N LEU A 200 8.00 13.28 -31.48
CA LEU A 200 8.38 12.39 -30.37
C LEU A 200 7.51 12.65 -29.14
N ARG A 201 7.31 13.92 -28.76
CA ARG A 201 6.46 14.29 -27.61
C ARG A 201 5.02 13.81 -27.82
N ALA A 202 4.48 13.96 -29.02
CA ALA A 202 3.16 13.45 -29.37
C ALA A 202 3.07 11.93 -29.29
N GLN A 203 4.13 11.21 -29.72
CA GLN A 203 4.21 9.75 -29.55
C GLN A 203 4.23 9.34 -28.07
N VAL A 204 5.04 10.00 -27.25
CA VAL A 204 5.10 9.79 -25.78
C VAL A 204 3.72 10.01 -25.16
N ARG A 205 3.03 11.12 -25.49
CA ARG A 205 1.67 11.39 -25.02
C ARG A 205 0.72 10.25 -25.37
N ARG A 206 0.69 9.81 -26.63
CA ARG A 206 -0.17 8.71 -27.09
C ARG A 206 0.11 7.41 -26.33
N THR A 207 1.38 7.06 -26.14
CA THR A 207 1.76 5.85 -25.39
C THR A 207 1.31 5.91 -23.94
N ILE A 208 1.56 7.03 -23.24
CA ILE A 208 1.13 7.20 -21.84
C ILE A 208 -0.40 7.14 -21.75
N THR A 209 -1.11 7.90 -22.58
CA THR A 209 -2.57 7.94 -22.57
C THR A 209 -3.18 6.58 -22.84
N ALA A 210 -2.69 5.84 -23.85
CA ALA A 210 -3.19 4.51 -24.16
C ALA A 210 -3.03 3.54 -22.97
N PHE A 211 -1.85 3.55 -22.33
CA PHE A 211 -1.62 2.73 -21.15
C PHE A 211 -2.56 3.10 -19.98
N LEU A 212 -2.72 4.39 -19.69
CA LEU A 212 -3.58 4.84 -18.60
C LEU A 212 -5.07 4.56 -18.88
N LEU A 213 -5.52 4.60 -20.13
CA LEU A 213 -6.87 4.15 -20.50
C LEU A 213 -7.06 2.65 -20.20
N THR A 214 -6.07 1.81 -20.48
CA THR A 214 -6.11 0.40 -20.08
C THR A 214 -6.16 0.26 -18.55
N GLN A 215 -5.37 1.04 -17.81
CA GLN A 215 -5.39 0.98 -16.35
C GLN A 215 -6.71 1.48 -15.75
N MET A 216 -7.35 2.47 -16.37
CA MET A 216 -8.68 2.94 -16.00
C MET A 216 -9.71 1.80 -16.10
N ASN A 217 -9.70 1.05 -17.20
CA ASN A 217 -10.58 -0.10 -17.39
C ASN A 217 -10.29 -1.22 -16.38
N ASN A 218 -9.05 -1.33 -15.92
CA ASN A 218 -8.63 -2.28 -14.88
C ASN A 218 -8.96 -1.83 -13.44
N GLY A 219 -9.55 -0.64 -13.26
CA GLY A 219 -9.98 -0.12 -11.96
C GLY A 219 -8.94 0.70 -11.20
N ALA A 220 -7.93 1.26 -11.88
CA ALA A 220 -6.89 2.07 -11.24
C ALA A 220 -7.39 3.39 -10.64
N PHE A 221 -8.47 3.94 -11.20
CA PHE A 221 -8.90 5.32 -10.94
C PHE A 221 -10.32 5.37 -10.39
N ARG A 222 -10.61 6.46 -9.65
CA ARG A 222 -11.93 6.73 -9.06
C ARG A 222 -13.06 6.92 -10.07
N SER A 223 -12.72 7.27 -11.31
CA SER A 223 -13.67 7.58 -12.37
C SER A 223 -13.29 6.83 -13.65
N ARG A 224 -14.31 6.46 -14.43
CA ARG A 224 -14.16 5.91 -15.78
C ARG A 224 -14.15 6.99 -16.86
N GLU A 225 -14.26 8.26 -16.49
CA GLU A 225 -14.11 9.40 -17.40
C GLU A 225 -12.63 9.82 -17.43
N PRO A 226 -11.93 9.72 -18.58
CA PRO A 226 -10.49 9.94 -18.65
C PRO A 226 -10.03 11.27 -18.03
N PHE A 227 -10.73 12.37 -18.31
CA PHE A 227 -10.36 13.70 -17.83
C PHE A 227 -10.53 13.90 -16.32
N LYS A 228 -11.35 13.07 -15.65
CA LYS A 228 -11.49 13.03 -14.18
C LYS A 228 -10.52 12.04 -13.53
N ALA A 229 -9.99 11.10 -14.31
CA ALA A 229 -9.17 9.98 -13.87
C ALA A 229 -7.67 10.29 -13.91
N PHE A 230 -7.20 10.91 -15.00
CA PHE A 230 -5.79 11.26 -15.16
C PHE A 230 -5.60 12.44 -16.12
N PHE A 231 -4.43 13.05 -16.06
CA PHE A 231 -3.97 13.95 -17.11
C PHE A 231 -2.54 13.63 -17.51
N VAL A 232 -2.20 13.96 -18.76
CA VAL A 232 -0.85 13.82 -19.31
C VAL A 232 -0.47 15.17 -19.89
N ASP A 233 0.71 15.67 -19.54
CA ASP A 233 1.27 16.89 -20.08
C ASP A 233 2.70 16.65 -20.56
N VAL A 234 2.92 16.92 -21.84
CA VAL A 234 4.21 16.91 -22.55
C VAL A 234 4.33 18.15 -23.44
N SER A 235 3.63 19.22 -23.09
CA SER A 235 3.58 20.45 -23.87
C SER A 235 4.93 21.17 -23.89
N GLU A 236 5.03 22.18 -24.74
CA GLU A 236 6.23 23.02 -24.89
C GLU A 236 6.47 23.92 -23.68
N THR A 237 5.43 24.26 -22.92
CA THR A 237 5.56 24.97 -21.64
C THR A 237 6.32 24.12 -20.62
N LEU A 238 6.20 22.79 -20.70
CA LEU A 238 6.96 21.84 -19.89
C LEU A 238 8.32 21.48 -20.52
N ASN A 239 8.40 21.44 -21.85
CA ASN A 239 9.60 21.10 -22.62
C ASN A 239 10.15 22.34 -23.32
N THR A 240 10.56 23.33 -22.53
CA THR A 240 11.14 24.59 -23.02
C THR A 240 12.47 24.35 -23.77
N PRO A 241 12.97 25.33 -24.55
CA PRO A 241 14.27 25.20 -25.22
C PRO A 241 15.42 24.85 -24.27
N SER A 242 15.41 25.35 -23.03
CA SER A 242 16.44 25.02 -22.03
C SER A 242 16.37 23.56 -21.55
N VAL A 243 15.17 22.99 -21.40
CA VAL A 243 14.97 21.57 -21.07
C VAL A 243 15.45 20.68 -22.21
N ILE A 244 15.11 21.06 -23.46
CA ILE A 244 15.54 20.34 -24.66
C ILE A 244 17.07 20.41 -24.81
N PHE A 245 17.67 21.58 -24.63
CA PHE A 245 19.11 21.77 -24.68
C PHE A 245 19.85 20.95 -23.61
N ALA A 246 19.25 20.79 -22.43
CA ALA A 246 19.74 19.89 -21.38
C ALA A 246 19.56 18.39 -21.69
N GLY A 247 19.08 18.03 -22.88
CA GLY A 247 18.89 16.64 -23.32
C GLY A 247 17.73 15.93 -22.62
N LYS A 248 16.76 16.68 -22.07
CA LYS A 248 15.64 16.13 -21.31
C LYS A 248 14.34 16.16 -22.12
N LEU A 249 13.48 15.17 -21.87
CA LEU A 249 12.07 15.19 -22.24
C LEU A 249 11.28 14.93 -20.97
N ILE A 250 10.44 15.89 -20.59
CA ILE A 250 9.65 15.84 -19.37
C ILE A 250 8.19 15.52 -19.73
N ALA A 251 7.66 14.49 -19.08
CA ALA A 251 6.24 14.15 -19.09
C ALA A 251 5.71 14.27 -17.66
N ARG A 252 4.67 15.08 -17.48
CA ARG A 252 3.96 15.25 -16.21
C ARG A 252 2.65 14.48 -16.28
N VAL A 253 2.40 13.64 -15.28
CA VAL A 253 1.22 12.78 -15.21
C VAL A 253 0.57 12.97 -13.85
N GLY A 254 -0.73 13.29 -13.84
CA GLY A 254 -1.54 13.27 -12.62
C GLY A 254 -2.51 12.11 -12.63
N LEU A 255 -2.74 11.50 -11.46
CA LEU A 255 -3.55 10.31 -11.28
C LEU A 255 -4.57 10.54 -10.15
N ALA A 256 -5.83 10.19 -10.39
CA ALA A 256 -6.88 10.19 -9.38
C ALA A 256 -7.20 8.75 -8.95
N THR A 257 -6.41 8.22 -8.02
CA THR A 257 -6.51 6.85 -7.51
C THR A 257 -7.77 6.61 -6.68
N ASN A 258 -8.14 5.34 -6.55
CA ASN A 258 -9.26 4.93 -5.71
C ASN A 258 -8.79 4.68 -4.27
N LYS A 259 -9.59 5.11 -3.28
CA LYS A 259 -9.28 4.90 -1.85
C LYS A 259 -10.10 3.73 -1.30
N PRO A 260 -9.53 2.84 -0.46
CA PRO A 260 -10.29 1.78 0.17
C PRO A 260 -11.24 2.33 1.25
N ALA A 261 -12.34 1.63 1.50
CA ALA A 261 -13.21 1.88 2.65
C ALA A 261 -12.58 1.24 3.90
N GLU A 262 -12.38 2.03 4.95
CA GLU A 262 -11.79 1.56 6.21
C GLU A 262 -12.83 1.22 7.28
N PHE A 263 -13.92 1.98 7.34
CA PHE A 263 -14.96 1.85 8.36
C PHE A 263 -16.33 1.81 7.70
N ILE A 264 -17.21 0.97 8.24
CA ILE A 264 -18.62 0.94 7.88
C ILE A 264 -19.38 1.42 9.12
N VAL A 265 -19.98 2.61 9.03
CA VAL A 265 -20.84 3.15 10.08
C VAL A 265 -22.29 2.93 9.67
N LEU A 266 -22.97 1.98 10.29
CA LEU A 266 -24.42 1.82 10.15
C LEU A 266 -25.13 2.71 11.17
N ARG A 267 -25.93 3.65 10.70
CA ARG A 267 -26.86 4.43 11.53
C ARG A 267 -28.27 3.90 11.31
N ILE A 268 -28.92 3.44 12.39
CA ILE A 268 -30.29 2.93 12.35
C ILE A 268 -31.13 3.86 13.25
N SER A 269 -32.16 4.48 12.67
CA SER A 269 -33.11 5.34 13.38
C SER A 269 -34.54 4.86 13.08
N GLN A 270 -35.41 4.93 14.09
CA GLN A 270 -36.84 4.67 13.93
C GLN A 270 -37.57 5.90 13.36
N ASP A 271 -37.11 7.12 13.66
CA ASP A 271 -37.68 8.36 13.11
C ASP A 271 -36.92 8.75 11.84
N THR A 272 -37.59 8.58 10.70
CA THR A 272 -37.04 8.90 9.37
C THR A 272 -36.78 10.40 9.20
N ARG A 273 -37.52 11.27 9.90
CA ARG A 273 -37.39 12.73 9.79
C ARG A 273 -36.09 13.25 10.40
N ALA A 274 -35.62 12.61 11.47
CA ALA A 274 -34.33 12.94 12.09
C ALA A 274 -33.16 12.59 11.17
N LEU A 275 -33.27 11.48 10.42
CA LEU A 275 -32.26 11.08 9.44
C LEU A 275 -32.26 12.02 8.22
N GLU A 276 -33.44 12.42 7.75
CA GLU A 276 -33.59 13.40 6.66
C GLU A 276 -33.05 14.78 7.05
N ALA A 277 -33.25 15.22 8.29
CA ALA A 277 -32.70 16.48 8.80
C ALA A 277 -31.16 16.45 8.90
N GLU A 278 -30.56 15.34 9.36
CA GLU A 278 -29.10 15.17 9.34
C GLU A 278 -28.53 15.14 7.91
N LEU A 279 -29.21 14.47 6.98
CA LEU A 279 -28.80 14.41 5.57
C LEU A 279 -28.88 15.78 4.89
N ALA A 280 -29.91 16.58 5.19
CA ALA A 280 -30.04 17.94 4.69
C ALA A 280 -28.93 18.87 5.24
N ALA A 281 -28.50 18.67 6.48
CA ALA A 281 -27.40 19.42 7.09
C ALA A 281 -26.01 18.99 6.58
N ALA A 282 -25.83 17.72 6.20
CA ALA A 282 -24.56 17.21 5.65
C ALA A 282 -24.35 17.49 4.15
N GLY A 283 -25.41 17.92 3.44
CA GLY A 283 -25.38 18.26 2.02
C GLY A 283 -25.12 19.74 1.71
N ALA A 284 -24.87 20.58 2.72
CA ALA A 284 -24.49 22.00 2.61
C ALA A 284 -23.00 22.19 2.91
#